data_AF-A0A918ML86-F1
#
_entry.id   AF-A0A918ML86-F1
#
_cell.length_a   1.000
_cell.length_b   1.000
_cell.length_c   1.000
_cell.angle_alpha   90.00
_cell.angle_beta   90.00
_cell.angle_gamma   90.00
#
_symmetry.space_group_name_H-M   'P 1'
#
loop_
_entity.id
_entity.type
_entity.pdbx_description
1 polymer ?
#
loop_
_entity_poly.entity_id
_entity_poly.type
_entity_poly.pdbx_seq_one_letter_code
_entity_poly.pdbx_strand_id
1 'polypeptide(L)'
;MTPLLTDDERQSALPALGDTGWRGEEGRDALRKIWKFRSFSEAWAFMSRAALMAEKLNHHPEWRNVYNVVDVTLTTHDCHGLSALDVKLAQAMDRFAGSATVETDHSAPVACLCQVRHGKG
;
A
#
# COMPACT_ATOMS: atom_id res chain seq x y z
N MET A 1 16.75 -2.02 12.78
CA MET A 1 15.62 -1.08 12.75
C MET A 1 15.48 -0.59 11.31
N THR A 2 14.32 -0.80 10.70
CA THR A 2 14.04 -0.31 9.34
C THR A 2 13.87 1.22 9.38
N PRO A 3 14.53 2.01 8.54
CA PRO A 3 14.38 3.47 8.56
C PRO A 3 13.02 3.89 7.98
N LEU A 4 12.47 4.99 8.50
CA LEU A 4 11.37 5.71 7.87
C LEU A 4 11.84 6.32 6.55
N LEU A 5 10.94 6.39 5.56
CA LEU A 5 11.18 7.20 4.37
C LEU A 5 11.36 8.66 4.77
N THR A 6 12.44 9.25 4.27
CA THR A 6 12.69 10.69 4.28
C THR A 6 11.71 11.43 3.37
N ASP A 7 11.60 12.75 3.52
CA ASP A 7 10.73 13.58 2.69
C ASP A 7 11.10 13.50 1.21
N ASP A 8 12.40 13.49 0.89
CA ASP A 8 12.90 13.35 -0.49
C ASP A 8 12.55 11.99 -1.10
N GLU A 9 12.69 10.90 -0.33
CA GLU A 9 12.30 9.56 -0.79
C GLU A 9 10.78 9.47 -1.01
N ARG A 10 9.99 10.09 -0.15
CA ARG A 10 8.53 10.16 -0.31
C ARG A 10 8.15 10.94 -1.57
N GLN A 11 8.75 12.11 -1.77
CA GLN A 11 8.50 12.97 -2.92
C GLN A 11 8.87 12.27 -4.23
N SER A 12 9.88 11.40 -4.21
CA SER A 12 10.31 10.61 -5.36
C SER A 12 9.42 9.39 -5.62
N ALA A 13 9.10 8.60 -4.58
CA ALA A 13 8.48 7.29 -4.75
C ALA A 13 6.94 7.29 -4.73
N LEU A 14 6.32 8.15 -3.91
CA LEU A 14 4.88 8.10 -3.66
C LEU A 14 4.00 8.60 -4.81
N PRO A 15 4.38 9.61 -5.62
CA PRO A 15 3.53 10.07 -6.72
C PRO A 15 3.18 8.95 -7.71
N ALA A 16 4.16 8.14 -8.11
CA ALA A 16 3.93 7.03 -9.04
C ALA A 16 2.97 5.96 -8.47
N LEU A 17 3.00 5.73 -7.16
CA LEU A 17 2.02 4.86 -6.50
C LEU A 17 0.63 5.52 -6.45
N GLY A 18 0.57 6.83 -6.24
CA GLY A 18 -0.65 7.62 -6.33
C GLY A 18 -1.34 7.52 -7.70
N ASP A 19 -0.55 7.56 -8.77
CA ASP A 19 -1.02 7.44 -10.15
C ASP A 19 -1.65 6.07 -10.45
N THR A 20 -1.18 5.00 -9.79
CA THR A 20 -1.78 3.66 -9.93
C THR A 20 -2.96 3.43 -8.99
N GLY A 21 -3.26 4.38 -8.09
CA GLY A 21 -4.42 4.32 -7.20
C GLY A 21 -4.13 3.97 -5.73
N TRP A 22 -2.86 3.94 -5.31
CA TRP A 22 -2.57 3.95 -3.87
C TRP A 22 -2.98 5.28 -3.24
N ARG A 23 -3.38 5.26 -1.99
CA ARG A 23 -3.83 6.41 -1.19
C ARG A 23 -3.18 6.38 0.20
N GLY A 24 -3.20 7.50 0.91
CA GLY A 24 -2.80 7.53 2.32
C GLY A 24 -3.94 7.02 3.19
N GLU A 25 -3.64 6.28 4.26
CA GLU A 25 -4.63 5.93 5.27
C GLU A 25 -4.83 7.10 6.25
N GLU A 26 -6.08 7.50 6.50
CA GLU A 26 -6.36 8.63 7.40
C GLU A 26 -5.91 8.30 8.82
N GLY A 27 -5.20 9.24 9.46
CA GLY A 27 -4.71 9.08 10.83
C GLY A 27 -3.53 8.12 11.00
N ARG A 28 -2.96 7.60 9.90
CA ARG A 28 -1.85 6.64 9.95
C ARG A 28 -0.84 6.87 8.82
N ASP A 29 0.45 6.73 9.11
CA ASP A 29 1.49 6.73 8.08
C ASP A 29 1.54 5.36 7.37
N ALA A 30 0.56 5.14 6.50
CA ALA A 30 0.34 3.90 5.78
C ALA A 30 -0.20 4.18 4.36
N LEU A 31 0.08 3.24 3.45
CA LEU A 31 -0.47 3.23 2.10
C LEU A 31 -1.66 2.27 2.05
N ARG A 32 -2.76 2.67 1.42
CA ARG A 32 -3.94 1.82 1.23
C ARG A 32 -4.36 1.76 -0.24
N LYS A 33 -4.78 0.59 -0.71
CA LYS A 33 -5.35 0.38 -2.05
C LYS A 33 -6.33 -0.78 -2.06
N ILE A 34 -7.42 -0.61 -2.82
CA ILE A 34 -8.47 -1.61 -2.97
C ILE A 34 -8.50 -2.07 -4.43
N TRP A 35 -8.27 -3.37 -4.64
CA TRP A 35 -8.42 -3.99 -5.95
C TRP A 35 -9.72 -4.79 -6.03
N LYS A 36 -10.41 -4.67 -7.16
CA LYS A 36 -11.53 -5.52 -7.57
C LYS A 36 -11.13 -6.35 -8.79
N PHE A 37 -11.20 -7.66 -8.63
CA PHE A 37 -10.93 -8.68 -9.64
C PHE A 37 -12.23 -9.19 -10.28
N ARG A 38 -12.16 -10.00 -11.33
CA ARG A 38 -13.38 -10.54 -11.97
C ARG A 38 -13.98 -11.71 -11.20
N SER A 39 -13.18 -12.38 -10.36
CA SER A 39 -13.60 -13.53 -9.57
C SER A 39 -12.73 -13.70 -8.32
N PHE A 40 -13.18 -14.56 -7.39
CA PHE A 40 -12.37 -14.96 -6.24
C PHE A 40 -11.07 -15.66 -6.65
N SER A 41 -11.08 -16.47 -7.72
CA SER A 41 -9.87 -17.17 -8.18
C SER A 41 -8.77 -16.20 -8.62
N GLU A 42 -9.14 -15.10 -9.29
CA GLU A 42 -8.19 -14.05 -9.66
C GLU A 42 -7.66 -13.28 -8.46
N ALA A 43 -8.54 -12.92 -7.52
CA ALA A 43 -8.13 -12.29 -6.27
C ALA A 43 -7.14 -13.18 -5.48
N TRP A 44 -7.43 -14.47 -5.39
CA TRP A 44 -6.55 -15.43 -4.70
C TRP A 44 -5.22 -15.62 -5.41
N ALA A 45 -5.18 -15.61 -6.74
CA ALA A 45 -3.94 -15.67 -7.52
C ALA A 45 -3.05 -14.44 -7.27
N PHE A 46 -3.66 -13.24 -7.19
CA PHE A 46 -2.97 -12.01 -6.78
C PHE A 46 -2.41 -12.13 -5.36
N MET A 47 -3.24 -12.52 -4.39
CA MET A 47 -2.84 -12.65 -2.99
C MET A 47 -1.71 -13.67 -2.82
N SER A 48 -1.76 -14.80 -3.53
CA SER A 48 -0.71 -15.83 -3.48
C SER A 48 0.64 -15.29 -3.93
N ARG A 49 0.69 -14.50 -5.01
CA ARG A 49 1.93 -13.87 -5.51
C ARG A 49 2.43 -12.80 -4.55
N ALA A 50 1.51 -12.00 -4.00
CA ALA A 50 1.83 -10.98 -3.01
C ALA A 50 2.42 -11.60 -1.73
N ALA A 51 1.86 -12.72 -1.25
CA ALA A 51 2.37 -13.46 -0.08
C ALA A 51 3.82 -13.95 -0.30
N LEU A 52 4.14 -14.50 -1.48
CA LEU A 52 5.51 -14.91 -1.79
C LEU A 52 6.50 -13.73 -1.81
N MET A 53 6.07 -12.56 -2.28
CA MET A 53 6.89 -11.35 -2.22
C MET A 53 7.04 -10.84 -0.79
N ALA A 54 5.96 -10.86 -0.01
CA ALA A 54 5.97 -10.46 1.39
C ALA A 54 6.97 -11.30 2.20
N GLU A 55 6.95 -12.63 2.04
CA GLU A 55 7.92 -13.54 2.66
C GLU A 55 9.36 -13.23 2.22
N LYS A 56 9.57 -13.02 0.91
CA LYS A 56 10.90 -12.66 0.39
C LYS A 56 11.44 -11.36 0.98
N LEU A 57 10.57 -10.38 1.21
CA LEU A 57 10.92 -9.09 1.80
C LEU A 57 10.97 -9.13 3.33
N ASN A 58 10.48 -10.20 3.96
CA ASN A 58 10.16 -10.26 5.39
C ASN A 58 9.32 -9.04 5.81
N HIS A 59 8.31 -8.71 5.01
CA HIS A 59 7.44 -7.55 5.18
C HIS A 59 6.02 -7.89 4.73
N HIS A 60 5.07 -7.92 5.66
CA HIS A 60 3.74 -8.46 5.41
C HIS A 60 2.69 -7.36 5.30
N PRO A 61 1.71 -7.49 4.40
CA PRO A 61 0.59 -6.56 4.32
C PRO A 61 -0.44 -6.79 5.41
N GLU A 62 -1.17 -5.74 5.75
CA GLU A 62 -2.48 -5.85 6.38
C GLU A 62 -3.52 -5.92 5.25
N TRP A 63 -4.39 -6.92 5.25
CA TRP A 63 -5.40 -7.00 4.19
C TRP A 63 -6.72 -7.63 4.63
N ARG A 64 -7.77 -7.31 3.87
CA ARG A 64 -9.10 -7.91 3.94
C ARG A 64 -9.51 -8.35 2.55
N ASN A 65 -9.86 -9.63 2.41
CA ASN A 65 -10.42 -10.17 1.17
C ASN A 65 -11.91 -10.52 1.35
N VAL A 66 -12.75 -10.02 0.45
CA VAL A 66 -14.16 -10.39 0.34
C VAL A 66 -14.43 -10.76 -1.10
N TYR A 67 -14.53 -12.06 -1.37
CA TYR A 67 -14.72 -12.60 -2.72
C TYR A 67 -13.67 -12.03 -3.70
N ASN A 68 -14.08 -11.21 -4.66
CA ASN A 68 -13.23 -10.63 -5.69
C ASN A 68 -12.62 -9.27 -5.31
N VAL A 69 -12.80 -8.80 -4.07
CA VAL A 69 -12.23 -7.53 -3.60
C VAL A 69 -11.12 -7.80 -2.58
N VAL A 70 -9.98 -7.12 -2.73
CA VAL A 70 -8.85 -7.17 -1.79
C VAL A 70 -8.49 -5.74 -1.40
N ASP A 71 -8.70 -5.42 -0.13
CA ASP A 71 -8.36 -4.15 0.50
C ASP A 71 -7.03 -4.34 1.25
N VAL A 72 -6.01 -3.57 0.89
CA VAL A 72 -4.64 -3.73 1.42
C VAL A 72 -4.16 -2.43 2.01
N THR A 73 -3.60 -2.52 3.21
CA THR A 73 -2.86 -1.48 3.91
C THR A 73 -1.41 -1.93 4.10
N LEU A 74 -0.46 -1.03 3.83
CA LEU A 74 0.99 -1.24 3.99
C LEU A 74 1.57 -0.17 4.91
N THR A 75 2.26 -0.63 5.95
CA THR A 75 3.09 0.19 6.82
C THR A 75 4.15 -0.70 7.47
N THR A 76 5.25 -0.10 7.94
CA THR A 76 6.31 -0.83 8.64
C THR A 76 6.16 -0.64 10.15
N HIS A 77 5.76 -1.71 10.85
CA HIS A 77 5.53 -1.69 12.30
C HIS A 77 6.77 -1.28 13.10
N ASP A 78 7.96 -1.75 12.72
CA ASP A 78 9.23 -1.48 13.40
C ASP A 78 9.59 0.01 13.49
N CYS A 79 9.13 0.81 12.53
CA CYS A 79 9.39 2.25 12.49
C CYS A 79 8.13 3.09 12.61
N HIS A 80 6.98 2.46 12.88
CA HIS A 80 5.68 3.11 13.04
C HIS A 80 5.30 4.02 11.85
N GLY A 81 5.62 3.61 10.62
CA GLY A 81 5.31 4.39 9.43
C GLY A 81 5.83 3.77 8.13
N LEU A 82 5.86 4.56 7.07
CA LEU A 82 6.30 4.09 5.76
C LEU A 82 7.82 3.93 5.68
N SER A 83 8.25 2.79 5.15
CA SER A 83 9.64 2.50 4.79
C SER A 83 9.79 2.12 3.31
N ALA A 84 11.03 1.88 2.89
CA ALA A 84 11.30 1.35 1.55
C ALA A 84 10.68 -0.04 1.30
N LEU A 85 10.33 -0.80 2.36
CA LEU A 85 9.68 -2.11 2.22
C LEU A 85 8.23 -1.96 1.74
N ASP A 86 7.51 -0.96 2.26
CA ASP A 86 6.13 -0.65 1.85
C ASP A 86 6.07 -0.30 0.37
N VAL A 87 6.98 0.56 -0.09
CA VAL A 87 7.09 0.96 -1.50
C VAL A 87 7.39 -0.25 -2.39
N LYS A 88 8.34 -1.10 -1.99
CA LYS A 88 8.71 -2.30 -2.77
C LYS A 88 7.56 -3.28 -2.88
N LEU A 89 6.84 -3.52 -1.78
CA LEU A 89 5.70 -4.42 -1.77
C LEU A 89 4.52 -3.85 -2.57
N ALA A 90 4.24 -2.54 -2.43
CA ALA A 90 3.21 -1.84 -3.21
C ALA A 90 3.44 -1.98 -4.73
N GLN A 91 4.66 -1.72 -5.19
CA GLN A 91 5.03 -1.87 -6.59
C GLN A 91 4.94 -3.32 -7.08
N ALA A 92 5.25 -4.29 -6.22
CA ALA A 92 5.12 -5.70 -6.57
C ALA A 92 3.64 -6.10 -6.73
N MET A 93 2.79 -5.68 -5.79
CA MET A 93 1.34 -5.90 -5.86
C MET A 93 0.75 -5.28 -7.13
N ASP A 94 1.13 -4.05 -7.49
CA ASP A 94 0.70 -3.43 -8.75
C ASP A 94 1.03 -4.29 -9.98
N ARG A 95 2.23 -4.89 -10.03
CA ARG A 95 2.61 -5.81 -11.12
C ARG A 95 1.80 -7.11 -11.10
N PHE A 96 1.35 -7.57 -9.94
CA PHE A 96 0.61 -8.82 -9.80
C PHE A 96 -0.90 -8.66 -10.05
N ALA A 97 -1.44 -7.44 -9.92
CA ALA A 97 -2.87 -7.16 -10.00
C ALA A 97 -3.48 -7.39 -11.40
N GLY A 98 -2.66 -7.47 -12.46
CA GLY A 98 -3.12 -7.76 -13.81
C GLY A 98 -4.15 -6.74 -14.30
N SER A 99 -5.33 -7.21 -14.72
CA SER A 99 -6.42 -6.35 -15.21
C SER A 99 -7.44 -5.96 -14.14
N ALA A 100 -7.10 -6.08 -12.86
CA ALA A 100 -7.98 -5.63 -11.77
C ALA A 100 -8.28 -4.14 -11.88
N THR A 101 -9.52 -3.76 -11.57
CA THR A 101 -9.89 -2.35 -11.42
C THR A 101 -9.58 -1.89 -10.01
N VAL A 102 -9.20 -0.63 -9.85
CA VAL A 102 -9.02 -0.02 -8.52
C VAL A 102 -10.33 0.57 -8.06
N GLU A 103 -10.80 0.19 -6.87
CA GLU A 103 -11.93 0.85 -6.23
C GLU A 103 -11.40 2.07 -5.46
N THR A 104 -11.96 3.25 -5.73
CA THR A 104 -11.41 4.53 -5.28
C THR A 104 -12.10 5.13 -4.06
N ASP A 105 -12.82 4.33 -3.25
CA ASP A 105 -13.65 4.88 -2.16
C ASP A 105 -12.95 5.01 -0.79
N HIS A 106 -13.21 6.17 -0.16
CA HIS A 106 -12.99 6.64 1.22
C HIS A 106 -11.59 7.03 1.76
N SER A 107 -10.49 7.01 1.00
CA SER A 107 -9.16 7.42 1.53
C SER A 107 -8.60 8.72 0.93
N ALA A 108 -7.88 9.50 1.75
CA ALA A 108 -7.30 10.78 1.36
C ALA A 108 -6.22 10.64 0.26
N PRO A 109 -6.05 11.65 -0.63
CA PRO A 109 -4.97 11.64 -1.63
C PRO A 109 -3.60 11.42 -0.96
N VAL A 110 -2.72 10.61 -1.60
CA VAL A 110 -1.34 10.34 -1.11
C VAL A 110 -0.56 11.63 -0.85
N ALA A 111 -0.92 12.72 -1.55
CA ALA A 111 -0.29 14.03 -1.45
C ALA A 111 -0.50 14.75 -0.09
N CYS A 112 -1.36 14.26 0.82
CA CYS A 112 -1.67 14.97 2.07
C CYS A 112 -0.87 14.50 3.31
N LEU A 113 0.08 13.55 3.16
CA LEU A 113 0.82 13.01 4.31
C LEU A 113 1.94 13.93 4.84
N CYS A 114 2.26 15.03 4.14
CA CYS A 114 3.24 16.04 4.60
C CYS A 114 2.73 16.93 5.75
N GLN A 115 1.44 16.87 6.11
CA GLN A 115 0.85 17.74 7.14
C GLN A 115 0.66 17.07 8.51
N VAL A 116 0.93 15.77 8.64
CA VAL A 116 0.65 15.01 9.88
C VAL A 116 1.67 15.34 11.01
N ARG A 117 2.79 16.02 10.72
CA ARG A 117 3.80 16.36 11.73
C ARG A 117 3.67 17.73 12.40
N HIS A 118 2.71 18.58 12.03
CA HIS A 118 2.57 19.93 12.61
C HIS A 118 1.45 20.10 13.65
N GLY A 119 0.82 19.01 14.10
CA GLY A 119 -0.34 19.04 14.99
C GLY A 119 -0.12 18.62 16.45
N LYS A 120 1.09 18.76 17.01
CA LYS A 120 1.32 18.60 18.46
C LYS A 120 2.11 19.79 19.01
N GLY A 121 1.39 20.87 19.26
CA GLY A 121 1.76 21.86 20.28
C GLY A 121 1.27 21.41 21.65
#